data_AF-A0A380P959-F1
#
_entry.id   AF-A0A380P959-F1
#
_cell.length_a   1.000
_cell.length_b   1.000
_cell.length_c   1.000
_cell.angle_alpha   90.00
_cell.angle_beta   90.00
_cell.angle_gamma   90.00
#
_symmetry.space_group_name_H-M   'P 1'
#
loop_
_entity.id
_entity.type
_entity.pdbx_description
1 polymer ?
#
loop_
_entity_poly.entity_id
_entity_poly.type
_entity_poly.pdbx_seq_one_letter_code
_entity_poly.pdbx_strand_id
1 'polypeptide(L)'
;MHDSINQVVKAAHHVLAEIQPELSADVIDRGIVLTGGGALLRGIDQYLSDELGVPVMVSDSPLDNVAKGAGELLEHITKLTQRGIICHVK
;
A
#
# COMPACT_ATOMS: atom_id res chain seq x y z
N MET A 1 -0.70 8.49 -22.85
CA MET A 1 0.14 7.76 -21.85
C MET A 1 0.11 8.46 -20.49
N HIS A 2 0.23 9.79 -20.42
CA HIS A 2 0.09 10.55 -19.17
C HIS A 2 -1.25 10.34 -18.45
N ASP A 3 -2.32 10.03 -19.18
CA ASP A 3 -3.67 9.89 -18.60
C ASP A 3 -3.78 8.78 -17.55
N SER A 4 -3.09 7.64 -17.75
CA SER A 4 -3.16 6.51 -16.83
C SER A 4 -2.45 6.80 -15.50
N ILE A 5 -1.29 7.46 -15.54
CA ILE A 5 -0.57 7.85 -14.32
C ILE A 5 -1.34 8.94 -13.59
N ASN A 6 -1.92 9.89 -14.31
CA ASN A 6 -2.77 10.93 -13.72
C ASN A 6 -4.02 10.36 -13.05
N GLN A 7 -4.56 9.24 -13.53
CA GLN A 7 -5.64 8.54 -12.83
C GLN A 7 -5.18 7.95 -11.50
N VAL A 8 -3.96 7.39 -11.44
CA VAL A 8 -3.38 6.89 -10.19
C VAL A 8 -3.18 8.02 -9.18
N VAL A 9 -2.62 9.15 -9.62
CA VAL A 9 -2.44 10.35 -8.78
C VAL A 9 -3.77 10.84 -8.24
N LYS A 10 -4.79 10.98 -9.10
CA LYS A 10 -6.14 11.42 -8.69
C LYS A 10 -6.78 10.47 -7.68
N ALA A 11 -6.63 9.16 -7.89
CA ALA A 11 -7.13 8.17 -6.95
C ALA A 11 -6.42 8.28 -5.59
N ALA A 12 -5.10 8.44 -5.59
CA ALA A 12 -4.32 8.62 -4.36
C ALA A 12 -4.71 9.90 -3.61
N HIS A 13 -4.89 11.03 -4.31
CA HIS A 13 -5.41 12.26 -3.69
C HIS A 13 -6.80 12.07 -3.08
N HIS A 14 -7.68 11.35 -3.76
CA HIS A 14 -9.03 11.10 -3.24
C HIS A 14 -8.98 10.31 -1.94
N VAL A 15 -8.15 9.26 -1.88
CA VAL A 15 -7.94 8.50 -0.65
C VAL A 15 -7.37 9.38 0.45
N LEU A 16 -6.32 10.17 0.18
CA LEU A 16 -5.74 11.07 1.17
C LEU A 16 -6.74 12.13 1.69
N ALA A 17 -7.69 12.57 0.85
CA ALA A 17 -8.73 13.51 1.24
C ALA A 17 -9.83 12.89 2.11
N GLU A 18 -10.05 11.57 2.01
CA GLU A 18 -11.05 10.83 2.81
C GLU A 18 -10.52 10.34 4.16
N ILE A 19 -9.19 10.27 4.33
CA ILE A 19 -8.57 9.83 5.59
C ILE A 19 -8.97 10.78 6.73
N GLN A 20 -9.36 10.19 7.86
CA GLN A 20 -9.69 10.92 9.07
C GLN A 20 -8.46 11.73 9.55
N PRO A 21 -8.65 12.96 10.04
CA PRO A 21 -7.53 13.85 10.37
C PRO A 21 -6.58 13.26 11.41
N GLU A 22 -7.05 12.36 12.28
CA GLU A 22 -6.23 11.66 13.28
C GLU A 22 -5.20 10.71 12.64
N LEU A 23 -5.50 10.16 11.46
CA LEU A 23 -4.63 9.22 10.72
C LEU A 23 -3.81 9.91 9.62
N SER A 24 -4.25 11.08 9.15
CA SER A 24 -3.55 11.83 8.10
C SER A 24 -2.15 12.25 8.54
N ALA A 25 -1.95 12.59 9.83
CA ALA A 25 -0.64 12.91 10.36
C ALA A 25 0.35 11.74 10.25
N ASP A 26 -0.10 10.53 10.55
CA ASP A 26 0.74 9.32 10.50
C ASP A 26 1.16 8.98 9.06
N VAL A 27 0.30 9.27 8.07
CA VAL A 27 0.61 9.12 6.64
C VAL A 27 1.59 10.18 6.14
N ILE A 28 1.46 11.43 6.62
CA ILE A 28 2.41 12.51 6.28
C ILE A 28 3.80 12.21 6.84
N ASP A 29 3.88 11.69 8.07
CA ASP A 29 5.14 11.40 8.74
C ASP A 29 5.83 10.12 8.22
N ARG A 30 5.07 9.04 8.00
CA ARG A 30 5.63 7.75 7.56
C ARG A 30 5.72 7.61 6.04
N GLY A 31 4.87 8.33 5.32
CA GLY A 31 4.79 8.27 3.87
C GLY A 31 4.01 7.07 3.32
N ILE A 32 4.14 6.89 2.02
CA ILE A 32 3.49 5.85 1.23
C ILE A 32 4.54 4.87 0.73
N VAL A 33 4.26 3.56 0.82
CA VAL A 33 5.11 2.53 0.25
C VAL A 33 4.51 1.99 -1.04
N LEU A 34 5.24 2.14 -2.16
CA LEU A 34 4.88 1.60 -3.45
C LEU A 34 5.25 0.13 -3.56
N THR A 35 4.32 -0.65 -4.10
CA THR A 35 4.47 -2.08 -4.34
C THR A 35 3.93 -2.46 -5.73
N GLY A 36 4.16 -3.71 -6.14
CA GLY A 36 3.75 -4.24 -7.43
C GLY A 36 4.68 -3.85 -8.60
N GLY A 37 4.32 -4.28 -9.80
CA GLY A 37 5.11 -4.01 -11.01
C GLY A 37 5.13 -2.53 -11.41
N GLY A 38 4.11 -1.75 -11.03
CA GLY A 38 4.05 -0.31 -11.28
C GLY A 38 5.13 0.49 -10.55
N ALA A 39 5.64 -0.02 -9.43
CA ALA A 39 6.72 0.60 -8.67
C ALA A 39 8.08 0.56 -9.40
N LEU A 40 8.22 -0.28 -10.44
CA LEU A 40 9.45 -0.40 -11.24
C LEU A 40 9.54 0.67 -12.36
N LEU A 41 8.50 1.48 -12.53
CA LEU A 41 8.54 2.61 -13.45
C LEU A 41 9.55 3.64 -12.93
N ARG A 42 10.46 4.06 -13.80
CA ARG A 42 11.54 4.98 -13.42
C ARG A 42 10.97 6.33 -12.98
N GLY A 43 11.28 6.74 -11.75
CA GLY A 43 10.91 8.05 -11.20
C GLY A 43 9.43 8.18 -10.83
N ILE A 44 8.68 7.07 -10.77
CA ILE A 44 7.27 7.09 -10.36
C ILE A 44 7.11 7.47 -8.88
N ASP A 45 8.06 7.05 -8.05
CA ASP A 45 8.18 7.40 -6.65
C ASP A 45 8.34 8.91 -6.46
N GLN A 46 9.30 9.52 -7.16
CA GLN A 46 9.51 10.96 -7.11
C GLN A 46 8.28 11.72 -7.63
N TYR A 47 7.73 11.29 -8.77
CA TYR A 47 6.55 11.93 -9.36
C TYR A 47 5.34 11.89 -8.42
N LEU A 48 5.07 10.75 -7.80
CA LEU A 48 3.99 10.61 -6.82
C LEU A 48 4.27 11.43 -5.55
N SER A 49 5.53 11.50 -5.12
CA SER A 49 5.92 12.30 -3.96
C SER A 49 5.67 13.80 -4.20
N ASP A 50 6.01 14.29 -5.39
CA ASP A 50 5.84 15.69 -5.77
C ASP A 50 4.36 16.07 -5.89
N GLU A 51 3.54 15.22 -6.51
CA GLU A 51 2.11 15.47 -6.67
C GLU A 51 1.33 15.33 -5.36
N LEU A 52 1.62 14.30 -4.55
CA LEU A 52 0.87 14.03 -3.32
C LEU A 52 1.35 14.86 -2.12
N GLY A 53 2.55 15.43 -2.18
CA GLY A 53 3.13 16.21 -1.09
C GLY A 53 3.51 15.38 0.15
N VAL A 54 3.59 14.06 0.00
CA VAL A 54 3.98 13.11 1.06
C VAL A 54 5.16 12.26 0.54
N PRO A 55 6.05 11.78 1.43
CA PRO A 55 7.17 10.95 1.00
C PRO A 55 6.67 9.62 0.44
N VAL A 56 7.20 9.22 -0.72
CA VAL A 56 6.85 7.96 -1.37
C VAL A 56 8.12 7.12 -1.54
N MET A 57 8.08 5.87 -1.07
CA MET A 57 9.22 4.94 -1.09
C MET A 57 8.85 3.66 -1.82
N VAL A 58 9.78 3.09 -2.59
CA VAL A 58 9.59 1.77 -3.21
C VAL A 58 9.99 0.69 -2.22
N SER A 59 9.16 -0.34 -2.07
CA SER A 59 9.49 -1.49 -1.22
C SER A 59 10.67 -2.30 -1.77
N ASP A 60 11.43 -2.95 -0.90
CA ASP A 60 12.60 -3.78 -1.25
C ASP A 60 12.28 -4.93 -2.23
N SER A 61 11.07 -5.49 -2.19
CA SER A 61 10.64 -6.62 -3.03
C SER A 61 9.24 -6.40 -3.60
N PRO A 62 9.04 -5.37 -4.46
CA PRO A 62 7.71 -4.88 -4.79
C PRO A 62 6.88 -5.91 -5.56
N LEU A 63 7.52 -6.82 -6.32
CA LEU A 63 6.84 -7.91 -7.04
C LEU A 63 6.38 -9.04 -6.12
N ASP A 64 7.14 -9.34 -5.06
CA ASP A 64 6.88 -10.50 -4.21
C ASP A 64 5.95 -10.17 -3.03
N ASN A 65 5.81 -8.89 -2.68
CA ASN A 65 5.10 -8.45 -1.47
C ASN A 65 3.69 -9.03 -1.36
N VAL A 66 2.96 -9.11 -2.47
CA VAL A 66 1.59 -9.66 -2.48
C VAL A 66 1.61 -11.15 -2.16
N ALA A 67 2.51 -11.93 -2.79
CA ALA A 67 2.62 -13.36 -2.57
C ALA A 67 3.12 -13.68 -1.14
N LYS A 68 4.13 -12.94 -0.66
CA LYS A 68 4.66 -13.05 0.71
C LYS A 68 3.58 -12.75 1.75
N GLY A 69 2.88 -11.63 1.60
CA GLY A 69 1.81 -11.24 2.52
C GLY A 69 0.65 -12.24 2.56
N ALA A 70 0.26 -12.80 1.40
CA ALA A 70 -0.74 -13.86 1.34
C ALA A 70 -0.27 -15.15 2.05
N GLY A 71 1.00 -15.53 1.87
CA GLY A 71 1.61 -16.68 2.55
C GLY A 71 1.67 -16.51 4.07
N GLU A 72 2.12 -15.35 4.54
CA GLU A 72 2.18 -15.02 5.97
C GLU A 72 0.80 -15.03 6.63
N LEU A 73 -0.23 -14.52 5.94
CA LEU A 73 -1.61 -14.59 6.41
C LEU A 73 -2.08 -16.03 6.57
N LEU A 74 -1.80 -16.89 5.59
CA LEU A 74 -2.20 -18.30 5.63
C LEU A 74 -1.53 -19.05 6.79
N GLU A 75 -0.25 -18.77 7.06
CA GLU A 75 0.45 -19.33 8.22
C GLU A 75 -0.18 -18.89 9.54
N HIS A 76 -0.53 -17.60 9.67
CA HIS A 76 -1.17 -17.08 10.87
C HIS A 76 -2.56 -17.67 11.08
N ILE A 77 -3.38 -17.77 10.03
CA ILE A 77 -4.69 -18.42 10.09
C ILE A 77 -4.53 -19.87 10.54
N THR A 78 -3.57 -20.60 9.99
CA THR A 78 -3.32 -22.00 10.38
C THR A 78 -2.96 -22.11 11.86
N LYS A 79 -2.07 -21.23 12.37
CA LYS A 79 -1.68 -21.17 13.79
C LYS A 79 -2.85 -20.81 14.72
N LEU A 80 -3.74 -19.91 14.28
CA LEU A 80 -4.90 -19.45 15.04
C LEU A 80 -6.04 -20.48 15.05
N THR A 81 -6.24 -21.22 13.96
CA THR A 81 -7.17 -22.35 13.88
C THR A 81 -6.74 -23.47 14.82
N GLN A 82 -5.44 -23.78 14.89
CA GLN A 82 -4.89 -24.77 15.84
C GLN A 82 -5.09 -24.37 17.30
N ARG A 83 -5.22 -23.07 17.60
CA ARG A 83 -5.48 -22.53 18.93
C ARG A 83 -6.98 -22.39 19.27
N GLY A 84 -7.88 -22.69 18.32
CA GLY A 84 -9.33 -22.62 18.53
C GLY A 84 -9.91 -21.21 18.62
N ILE A 85 -9.20 -20.19 18.10
CA ILE A 85 -9.55 -18.76 18.30
C ILE A 85 -10.32 -18.17 17.08
N ILE A 86 -10.48 -18.92 15.98
CA ILE A 86 -11.14 -18.39 14.78
C ILE A 86 -12.64 -18.71 14.76
N CYS A 87 -13.44 -17.63 14.77
CA CYS A 87 -14.84 -17.64 14.38
C CYS A 87 -14.96 -18.08 12.91
N HIS A 88 -15.87 -19.02 12.63
CA HIS A 88 -16.18 -19.44 11.26
C HIS A 88 -16.46 -18.22 10.37
N VAL A 89 -15.58 -17.96 9.40
CA VAL A 89 -15.93 -17.15 8.24
C VAL A 89 -16.83 -18.05 7.41
N LYS A 90 -18.14 -17.76 7.47
CA LYS A 90 -19.16 -18.47 6.73
C LYS A 90 -19.20 -17.99 5.28
#